data_AF-A0A392QQ77-F1
#
_entry.id   AF-A0A392QQ77-F1
#
_cell.length_a   1.000
_cell.length_b   1.000
_cell.length_c   1.000
_cell.angle_alpha   90.00
_cell.angle_beta   90.00
_cell.angle_gamma   90.00
#
_symmetry.space_group_name_H-M   'P 1'
#
loop_
_entity.id
_entity.type
_entity.pdbx_description
1 polymer ?
#
loop_
_entity_poly.entity_id
_entity_poly.type
_entity_poly.pdbx_seq_one_letter_code
_entity_poly.pdbx_strand_id
1 'polypeptide(L)'
;MPSLNQSFRDQDMKSMQAAQSTPDPYGLLGLLSVIRMNDLDLASLALGIDLTTLGLNLNSSENLHKTFKSPWAEEPAKGDPEFNVPQCYYTEQPPALN
;
A
#
# COMPACT_ATOMS: atom_id res chain seq x y z
N MET A 1 -26.45 -40.62 -62.39
CA MET A 1 -25.82 -41.61 -61.47
C MET A 1 -24.66 -40.91 -60.75
N PRO A 2 -24.45 -41.13 -59.45
CA PRO A 2 -25.09 -40.45 -58.32
C PRO A 2 -24.12 -39.51 -57.55
N SER A 3 -24.72 -38.74 -56.64
CA SER A 3 -24.08 -37.90 -55.63
C SER A 3 -23.06 -38.66 -54.77
N LEU A 4 -21.95 -38.01 -54.42
CA LEU A 4 -21.13 -38.37 -53.27
C LEU A 4 -20.97 -37.15 -52.34
N ASN A 5 -22.07 -36.83 -51.67
CA ASN A 5 -22.03 -36.23 -50.35
C ASN A 5 -21.60 -37.35 -49.40
N GLN A 6 -20.50 -37.20 -48.67
CA GLN A 6 -20.43 -37.52 -47.23
C GLN A 6 -19.00 -37.32 -46.66
N SER A 7 -18.96 -36.39 -45.71
CA SER A 7 -18.33 -36.63 -44.41
C SER A 7 -16.80 -36.80 -44.38
N PHE A 8 -16.06 -35.77 -44.79
CA PHE A 8 -14.84 -35.41 -44.04
C PHE A 8 -15.21 -34.34 -42.99
N ARG A 9 -16.09 -34.82 -42.12
CA ARG A 9 -16.72 -34.23 -40.96
C ARG A 9 -15.66 -33.67 -40.04
N ASP A 10 -15.55 -32.33 -40.01
CA ASP A 10 -15.69 -31.49 -38.81
C ASP A 10 -15.03 -31.95 -37.49
N GLN A 11 -14.01 -32.81 -37.50
CA GLN A 11 -13.44 -33.40 -36.28
C GLN A 11 -12.18 -32.72 -35.77
N ASP A 12 -11.57 -31.80 -36.52
CA ASP A 12 -10.33 -31.14 -36.09
C ASP A 12 -10.50 -29.67 -35.64
N MET A 13 -11.73 -29.16 -35.58
CA MET A 13 -12.02 -27.83 -35.03
C MET A 13 -12.68 -27.88 -33.63
N LYS A 14 -12.58 -29.01 -32.93
CA LYS A 14 -13.11 -29.15 -31.57
C LYS A 14 -12.12 -29.76 -30.58
N SER A 15 -10.87 -29.30 -30.62
CA SER A 15 -9.91 -29.55 -29.53
C SER A 15 -9.37 -28.27 -28.86
N MET A 16 -9.69 -27.09 -29.41
CA MET A 16 -9.36 -25.81 -28.77
C MET A 16 -10.59 -25.12 -28.18
N GLN A 17 -11.57 -25.90 -27.71
CA GLN A 17 -12.32 -25.42 -26.56
C GLN A 17 -11.42 -25.75 -25.38
N ALA A 18 -10.38 -24.93 -25.21
CA ALA A 18 -9.73 -24.79 -23.91
C ALA A 18 -10.91 -24.67 -22.96
N ALA A 19 -11.11 -25.70 -22.13
CA ALA A 19 -11.99 -25.57 -20.99
C ALA A 19 -11.66 -24.19 -20.43
N GLN A 20 -12.66 -23.32 -20.30
CA GLN A 20 -12.49 -22.08 -19.58
C GLN A 20 -12.17 -22.50 -18.15
N SER A 21 -10.93 -22.91 -17.91
CA SER A 21 -10.36 -23.16 -16.62
C SER A 21 -10.50 -21.81 -15.95
N THR A 22 -11.36 -21.76 -14.94
CA THR A 22 -11.43 -20.63 -14.03
C THR A 22 -9.99 -20.21 -13.76
N PRO A 23 -9.61 -18.95 -14.06
CA PRO A 23 -8.24 -18.50 -13.89
C PRO A 23 -7.78 -18.87 -12.48
N ASP A 24 -6.61 -19.48 -12.38
CA ASP A 24 -6.03 -19.82 -11.08
C ASP A 24 -5.97 -18.54 -10.22
N PRO A 25 -6.67 -18.48 -9.08
CA PRO A 25 -6.72 -17.28 -8.25
C PRO A 25 -5.36 -16.91 -7.66
N TYR A 26 -4.42 -17.86 -7.60
CA TYR A 26 -3.05 -17.62 -7.10
C TYR A 26 -2.05 -17.32 -8.22
N GLY A 27 -2.48 -17.35 -9.49
CA GLY A 27 -1.66 -17.00 -10.65
C GLY A 27 -1.78 -15.54 -11.08
N LEU A 28 -1.00 -15.14 -12.09
CA LEU A 28 -1.01 -13.76 -12.63
C LEU A 28 -2.38 -13.33 -13.18
N LEU A 29 -3.16 -14.26 -13.74
CA LEU A 29 -4.52 -13.96 -14.18
C LEU A 29 -5.48 -13.74 -13.01
N GLY A 30 -5.24 -14.40 -11.87
CA GLY A 30 -5.94 -14.15 -10.61
C GLY A 30 -5.67 -12.75 -10.05
N LEU A 31 -4.42 -12.26 -10.16
CA LEU A 31 -4.05 -10.89 -9.73
C LEU A 31 -4.88 -9.80 -10.43
N LEU A 32 -5.30 -10.01 -11.68
CA LEU A 32 -6.15 -9.04 -12.38
C LEU A 32 -7.51 -8.83 -11.70
N SER A 33 -8.01 -9.82 -10.95
CA SER A 33 -9.24 -9.66 -10.16
C SER A 33 -9.02 -8.71 -8.98
N VAL A 34 -7.82 -8.76 -8.38
CA VAL A 34 -7.41 -7.88 -7.27
C VAL A 34 -7.19 -6.44 -7.75
N ILE A 35 -6.53 -6.27 -8.89
CA ILE A 35 -6.28 -4.94 -9.47
C ILE A 35 -7.59 -4.23 -9.85
N ARG A 36 -8.62 -4.99 -10.25
CA ARG A 36 -9.92 -4.46 -10.67
C ARG A 36 -10.96 -4.46 -9.54
N MET A 37 -10.52 -4.61 -8.29
CA MET A 37 -11.40 -4.60 -7.13
C MET A 37 -12.02 -3.20 -6.94
N ASN A 38 -13.34 -3.15 -6.70
CA ASN A 38 -14.06 -1.89 -6.46
C ASN A 38 -14.21 -1.55 -4.97
N ASP A 39 -13.94 -2.51 -4.08
CA ASP A 39 -13.94 -2.29 -2.64
C ASP A 39 -12.65 -1.60 -2.24
N LEU A 40 -12.76 -0.39 -1.70
CA LEU A 40 -11.60 0.45 -1.37
C LEU A 40 -10.78 -0.15 -0.22
N ASP A 41 -11.41 -0.68 0.83
CA ASP A 41 -10.70 -1.23 1.99
C ASP A 41 -9.91 -2.48 1.60
N LEU A 42 -10.54 -3.36 0.81
CA LEU A 42 -9.89 -4.58 0.34
C LEU A 42 -8.83 -4.29 -0.73
N ALA A 43 -9.06 -3.29 -1.60
CA ALA A 43 -8.05 -2.81 -2.54
C ALA A 43 -6.84 -2.20 -1.82
N SER A 44 -7.05 -1.39 -0.78
CA SER A 44 -5.96 -0.84 0.05
C SER A 44 -5.15 -1.94 0.73
N LEU A 45 -5.78 -3.01 1.20
CA LEU A 45 -5.06 -4.15 1.79
C LEU A 45 -4.22 -4.92 0.74
N ALA A 46 -4.77 -5.13 -0.46
CA ALA A 46 -4.16 -6.01 -1.45
C ALA A 46 -3.17 -5.29 -2.41
N LEU A 47 -3.48 -4.06 -2.81
CA LEU A 47 -2.63 -3.23 -3.68
C LEU A 47 -1.72 -2.30 -2.88
N GLY A 48 -2.13 -1.92 -1.68
CA GLY A 48 -1.42 -0.97 -0.83
C GLY A 48 -1.93 0.47 -0.96
N ILE A 49 -1.30 1.35 -0.20
CA ILE A 49 -1.51 2.80 -0.21
C ILE A 49 -0.18 3.52 -0.39
N ASP A 50 -0.21 4.75 -0.89
CA ASP A 50 0.98 5.59 -0.96
C ASP A 50 1.36 6.10 0.44
N LEU A 51 2.40 5.50 1.02
CA LEU A 51 2.88 5.86 2.35
C LEU A 51 3.48 7.27 2.43
N THR A 52 3.88 7.88 1.31
CA THR A 52 4.42 9.25 1.31
C THR A 52 3.34 10.30 1.61
N THR A 53 2.06 9.91 1.52
CA THR A 53 0.92 10.76 1.86
C THR A 53 0.68 10.89 3.37
N LEU A 54 1.35 10.08 4.21
CA LEU A 54 1.16 10.05 5.66
C LEU A 54 1.90 11.18 6.42
N GLY A 55 2.36 12.21 5.73
CA GLY A 55 3.04 13.35 6.36
C GLY A 55 4.46 13.03 6.90
N LEU A 56 5.04 11.91 6.50
CA LEU A 56 6.39 11.48 6.91
C LEU A 56 7.41 11.65 5.77
N ASN A 57 8.61 12.11 6.08
CA ASN A 57 9.70 12.17 5.11
C ASN A 57 10.46 10.83 5.04
N LEU A 58 9.95 9.88 4.25
CA LEU A 58 10.57 8.55 4.09
C LEU A 58 11.92 8.57 3.35
N ASN A 59 12.33 9.72 2.81
CA ASN A 59 13.65 9.91 2.18
C ASN A 59 14.69 10.49 3.15
N SER A 60 14.31 10.76 4.40
CA SER A 60 15.24 11.28 5.41
C SER A 60 16.34 10.27 5.74
N SER A 61 17.57 10.73 5.90
CA SER A 61 18.67 9.95 6.48
C SER A 61 18.60 9.87 8.01
N GLU A 62 17.74 10.69 8.64
CA GLU A 62 17.52 10.72 10.08
C GLU A 62 16.34 9.85 10.53
N ASN A 63 16.34 9.48 11.80
CA ASN A 63 15.24 8.71 12.40
C ASN A 63 13.93 9.51 12.47
N LEU A 64 12.84 8.92 11.96
CA LEU A 64 11.50 9.53 11.95
C LEU A 64 10.85 9.65 13.33
N HIS A 65 11.20 8.79 14.30
CA HIS A 65 10.54 8.75 15.60
C HIS A 65 10.70 10.06 16.41
N LYS A 66 11.72 10.87 16.10
CA LYS A 66 11.94 12.17 16.76
C LYS A 66 10.90 13.21 16.41
N THR A 67 10.29 13.10 15.22
CA THR A 67 9.25 14.02 14.72
C THR A 67 7.90 13.32 14.58
N PHE A 68 7.79 12.06 15.01
CA PHE A 68 6.55 11.29 14.99
C PHE A 68 5.64 11.69 16.16
N LYS A 69 4.54 12.39 15.86
CA LYS A 69 3.64 12.92 16.88
C LYS A 69 2.67 11.86 17.42
N SER A 70 2.00 11.14 16.53
CA SER A 70 1.10 10.04 16.86
C SER A 70 0.76 9.23 15.59
N PRO A 71 0.19 8.02 15.72
CA PRO A 71 -0.25 7.22 14.57
C PRO A 71 -1.33 7.84 13.68
N TRP A 72 -2.00 8.89 14.13
CA TRP A 72 -3.10 9.56 13.42
C TRP A 72 -2.83 11.06 13.22
N ALA A 73 -1.61 11.52 13.46
CA ALA A 73 -1.26 12.91 13.28
C ALA A 73 -0.90 13.18 11.82
N GLU A 74 -1.59 14.14 11.21
CA GLU A 74 -1.32 14.62 9.85
C GLU A 74 -0.06 15.50 9.76
N GLU A 75 0.37 16.05 10.91
CA GLU A 75 1.54 16.93 10.99
C GLU A 75 2.62 16.33 11.91
N PRO A 76 3.92 16.61 11.62
CA PRO A 76 5.01 16.27 12.53
C PRO A 76 4.82 16.83 13.94
N ALA A 77 5.50 16.23 14.90
CA ALA A 77 5.54 16.72 16.27
C ALA A 77 6.06 18.17 16.27
N LYS A 78 5.29 19.06 16.88
CA LYS A 78 5.64 20.47 17.09
C LYS A 78 6.13 20.61 18.53
N GLY A 79 7.29 21.23 18.71
CA GLY A 79 7.92 21.41 20.01
C GLY A 79 9.10 20.48 20.23
N ASP A 80 9.96 20.87 21.15
CA ASP A 80 11.10 20.08 21.58
C ASP A 80 10.65 18.89 22.44
N PRO A 81 11.41 17.77 22.44
CA PRO A 81 11.21 16.70 23.41
C PRO A 81 11.23 17.26 24.84
N GLU A 82 10.52 16.61 25.76
CA GLU A 82 10.60 16.96 27.17
C GLU A 82 12.03 16.69 27.67
N PHE A 83 12.81 17.76 27.86
CA PHE A 83 14.16 17.68 28.35
C PHE A 83 14.16 17.91 29.85
N ASN A 84 14.81 17.00 30.58
CA ASN A 84 15.04 17.20 32.01
C ASN A 84 16.33 18.02 32.18
N VAL A 85 16.18 19.29 32.51
CA VAL A 85 17.32 20.21 32.66
C VAL A 85 17.88 20.09 34.09
N PRO A 86 19.21 19.96 34.28
CA PRO A 86 19.80 19.92 35.61
C PRO A 86 19.46 21.18 36.42
N GLN A 87 19.35 21.02 37.75
CA GLN A 87 18.94 22.12 38.63
C GLN A 87 19.83 23.37 38.54
N CYS A 88 21.12 23.21 38.22
CA CYS A 88 22.06 24.31 38.06
C CYS A 88 21.76 25.24 36.86
N TYR A 89 20.90 24.85 35.93
CA TYR A 89 20.44 25.72 34.83
C TYR A 89 19.25 26.62 35.22
N TYR A 90 18.53 26.29 36.29
CA TYR A 90 17.49 27.16 36.84
C TYR A 90 18.14 28.14 37.81
N THR A 91 18.69 29.24 37.28
CA THR A 91 19.19 30.32 38.13
C THR A 91 18.01 31.15 38.61
N GLU A 92 17.83 31.25 39.94
CA GLU A 92 17.02 32.30 40.55
C GLU A 92 17.49 33.65 40.03
N GLN A 93 16.56 34.50 39.59
CA GLN A 93 16.89 35.84 39.10
C GLN A 93 17.64 36.59 40.21
N PRO A 94 18.87 37.08 39.96
CA PRO A 94 19.60 37.79 41.00
C PRO A 94 18.81 39.04 41.41
N PRO A 95 18.79 39.39 42.70
CA PRO A 95 18.06 40.53 43.19
C PRO A 95 18.49 41.80 42.44
N ALA A 96 17.50 42.64 42.09
CA ALA A 96 17.77 43.90 41.41
C ALA A 96 18.75 44.75 42.24
N LEU A 97 19.80 45.24 41.59
CA LEU A 97 20.73 46.19 42.21
C LEU A 97 19.98 47.53 42.35
N ASN A 98 19.75 47.96 43.59
CA ASN A 98 19.23 49.28 43.93
C ASN A 98 20.36 50.32 43.89
#